data_AF-A0A8T4WN29-F1
#
_entry.id   AF-A0A8T4WN29-F1
#
_cell.length_a   1.000
_cell.length_b   1.000
_cell.length_c   1.000
_cell.angle_alpha   90.00
_cell.angle_beta   90.00
_cell.angle_gamma   90.00
#
_symmetry.space_group_name_H-M   'P 1'
#
loop_
_entity.id
_entity.type
_entity.pdbx_description
1 polymer ?
#
loop_
_entity_poly.entity_id
_entity_poly.type
_entity_poly.pdbx_seq_one_letter_code
_entity_poly.pdbx_strand_id
1 'polypeptide(L)' 'MSNRSIIGDPIKKHVRRYNLWRKIDSILGLLGEDAKNVISWAYREAERQLEEEGRSEKKLGSKAYNLLAKEAAI' A
#
# COMPACT_ATOMS: atom_id res chain seq x y z
N MET A 1 5.30 24.13 1.71
CA MET A 1 5.62 22.86 2.40
C MET A 1 5.31 21.74 1.44
N SER A 2 6.30 20.93 1.07
CA SER A 2 6.13 19.90 0.04
C SER A 2 5.35 18.73 0.64
N ASN A 3 4.11 18.53 0.17
CA ASN A 3 3.30 17.34 0.46
C ASN A 3 4.02 16.13 -0.16
N ARG A 4 5.02 15.60 0.54
CA ARG A 4 5.56 14.28 0.21
C ARG A 4 4.43 13.30 0.42
N SER A 5 3.96 12.71 -0.66
CA SER A 5 3.14 11.52 -0.66
C SER A 5 3.91 10.40 0.05
N ILE A 6 3.80 10.33 1.38
CA ILE A 6 4.35 9.24 2.21
C ILE A 6 3.69 7.90 1.81
N ILE A 7 2.54 7.99 1.14
CA ILE A 7 1.71 6.92 0.60
C ILE A 7 2.30 6.42 -0.72
N GLY A 8 3.44 5.74 -0.66
CA GLY A 8 4.06 5.19 -1.86
C GLY A 8 5.21 4.25 -1.56
N ASP A 9 6.07 4.60 -0.60
CA ASP A 9 7.37 3.94 -0.50
C ASP A 9 7.31 2.45 -0.10
N PRO A 10 6.55 2.01 0.92
CA PRO A 10 6.59 0.61 1.35
C PRO A 10 6.00 -0.40 0.36
N ILE A 11 4.83 -0.11 -0.23
CA ILE A 11 4.18 -0.94 -1.26
C ILE A 11 5.01 -0.91 -2.52
N LYS A 12 5.42 0.29 -3.00
CA LYS A 12 6.34 0.37 -4.15
C LYS A 12 7.61 -0.43 -3.89
N LYS A 13 8.19 -0.37 -2.68
CA LYS A 13 9.36 -1.17 -2.28
C LYS A 13 9.07 -2.67 -2.21
N HIS A 14 7.86 -3.08 -1.80
CA HIS A 14 7.45 -4.48 -1.78
C HIS A 14 7.28 -5.03 -3.20
N VAL A 15 6.51 -4.35 -4.05
CA VAL A 15 6.21 -4.78 -5.42
C VAL A 15 7.35 -4.58 -6.41
N ARG A 16 8.30 -3.69 -6.10
CA ARG A 16 9.56 -3.55 -6.85
C ARG A 16 10.40 -4.83 -6.80
N ARG A 17 10.31 -5.63 -5.72
CA ARG A 17 10.97 -6.96 -5.66
C ARG A 17 10.43 -7.95 -6.68
N TYR A 18 9.21 -7.73 -7.16
CA TYR A 18 8.52 -8.61 -8.10
C TYR A 18 8.46 -8.01 -9.53
N ASN A 19 9.18 -6.91 -9.80
CA ASN A 19 9.10 -6.16 -11.06
C ASN A 19 7.69 -5.64 -11.42
N LEU A 20 6.76 -5.59 -10.46
CA LEU A 20 5.36 -5.19 -10.67
C LEU A 20 5.12 -3.69 -10.52
N TRP A 21 6.14 -2.91 -10.18
CA TRP A 21 6.02 -1.49 -9.90
C TRP A 21 5.41 -0.69 -11.07
N ARG A 22 5.76 -1.02 -12.32
CA ARG A 22 5.20 -0.37 -13.52
C ARG A 22 3.71 -0.65 -13.69
N LYS A 23 3.26 -1.87 -13.40
CA LYS A 23 1.84 -2.23 -13.48
C LYS A 23 1.03 -1.51 -12.43
N ILE A 24 1.59 -1.37 -11.22
CA ILE A 24 0.95 -0.62 -10.15
C ILE A 24 0.88 0.87 -10.49
N ASP A 25 1.95 1.49 -10.95
CA ASP A 25 1.89 2.91 -11.36
C ASP A 25 0.89 3.12 -12.51
N SER A 26 0.77 2.16 -13.45
CA SER A 26 -0.24 2.21 -14.51
C SER A 26 -1.67 2.10 -13.96
N ILE A 27 -1.92 1.19 -13.01
CA ILE A 27 -3.24 1.02 -12.38
C ILE A 27 -3.61 2.26 -11.55
N LEU A 28 -2.66 2.80 -10.80
CA LEU A 28 -2.85 4.03 -10.03
C LEU A 28 -3.09 5.24 -10.92
N GLY A 29 -2.44 5.28 -12.09
CA GLY A 29 -2.69 6.30 -13.10
C GLY A 29 -4.10 6.23 -13.69
N LEU A 30 -4.65 5.02 -13.86
CA LEU A 30 -6.01 4.81 -14.39
C LEU A 30 -7.11 5.07 -13.36
N LEU A 31 -6.90 4.64 -12.12
CA LEU A 31 -7.89 4.74 -11.03
C LEU A 31 -7.84 6.09 -10.29
N GLY A 32 -6.80 6.89 -10.50
CA GLY A 32 -6.73 8.26 -9.99
C GLY A 32 -6.81 8.34 -8.46
N GLU A 33 -7.68 9.22 -7.96
CA GLU A 33 -7.76 9.53 -6.53
C GLU A 33 -8.35 8.37 -5.70
N ASP A 34 -9.26 7.59 -6.27
CA ASP A 34 -9.88 6.44 -5.58
C ASP A 34 -8.84 5.37 -5.27
N ALA A 35 -7.94 5.10 -6.23
CA ALA A 35 -6.80 4.21 -6.02
C ALA A 35 -5.91 4.66 -4.86
N LYS A 36 -5.63 5.96 -4.77
CA LYS A 36 -4.82 6.52 -3.69
C LYS A 36 -5.54 6.40 -2.36
N ASN A 37 -6.85 6.63 -2.31
CA ASN A 37 -7.66 6.50 -1.10
C ASN A 37 -7.65 5.06 -0.58
N VAL A 38 -7.81 4.07 -1.46
CA VAL A 38 -7.77 2.65 -1.11
C VAL A 38 -6.38 2.22 -0.62
N ILE A 39 -5.30 2.68 -1.29
CA ILE A 39 -3.93 2.46 -0.80
C ILE A 39 -3.72 3.09 0.57
N SER A 40 -4.18 4.33 0.75
CA SER A 40 -4.05 5.07 2.01
C SER A 40 -4.77 4.36 3.15
N TRP A 41 -5.98 3.88 2.91
CA TRP A 41 -6.74 3.06 3.84
C TRP A 41 -5.98 1.78 4.20
N ALA A 42 -5.50 1.04 3.20
CA ALA A 42 -4.79 -0.22 3.42
C ALA A 42 -3.51 -0.04 4.24
N TYR A 43 -2.84 1.11 4.12
CA TYR A 43 -1.71 1.46 4.99
C TYR A 43 -2.11 1.67 6.43
N ARG A 44 -3.10 2.53 6.69
CA ARG A 44 -3.55 2.85 8.05
C ARG A 44 -4.08 1.61 8.76
N GLU A 45 -4.81 0.78 8.02
CA GLU A 45 -5.34 -0.46 8.56
C GLU A 45 -4.24 -1.51 8.82
N ALA A 46 -3.22 -1.58 7.96
CA ALA A 46 -2.06 -2.43 8.21
C ALA A 46 -1.24 -1.97 9.42
N GLU A 47 -1.10 -0.66 9.62
CA GLU A 47 -0.43 -0.05 10.78
C GLU A 47 -1.19 -0.40 12.07
N ARG A 48 -2.51 -0.13 12.11
CA ARG A 48 -3.39 -0.50 13.22
C ARG A 48 -3.29 -1.98 13.60
N GLN A 49 -3.37 -2.88 12.61
CA GLN A 49 -3.28 -4.32 12.86
C GLN A 49 -1.90 -4.75 13.36
N LEU A 50 -0.82 -4.10 12.93
CA LEU A 50 0.53 -4.43 13.41
C LEU A 50 0.78 -3.92 14.82
N GLU A 51 0.25 -2.75 15.18
CA GLU A 51 0.25 -2.24 16.55
C GLU A 51 -0.51 -3.20 17.49
N GLU A 52 -1.71 -3.63 17.10
CA GLU A 52 -2.51 -4.60 17.86
C GLU A 52 -1.83 -5.97 18.01
N GLU A 53 -1.14 -6.43 16.96
CA GLU A 53 -0.39 -7.69 16.99
C GLU A 53 0.98 -7.57 17.71
N GLY A 54 1.40 -6.37 18.13
CA GLY A 54 2.73 -6.11 18.68
C GLY A 54 3.86 -6.45 17.69
N ARG A 55 3.59 -6.36 16.38
CA ARG A 55 4.50 -6.80 15.31
C ARG A 55 5.26 -5.65 14.69
N SER A 56 6.43 -5.99 14.14
CA SER A 56 7.33 -4.99 13.54
C SER A 56 6.75 -4.33 12.30
N GLU A 57 6.94 -3.01 12.22
CA GLU A 57 6.72 -2.13 11.06
C GLU A 57 7.40 -2.64 9.78
N LYS A 58 8.46 -3.47 9.88
CA LYS A 58 9.09 -4.13 8.73
C LYS A 58 8.11 -4.98 7.91
N LYS A 59 6.98 -5.40 8.48
CA LYS A 59 5.90 -6.15 7.82
C LYS A 59 4.80 -5.27 7.20
N LEU A 60 4.84 -3.95 7.41
CA LEU A 60 3.80 -3.00 6.99
C LEU A 60 3.48 -3.13 5.49
N GLY A 61 4.50 -3.09 4.64
CA GLY A 61 4.30 -3.19 3.19
C GLY A 61 3.66 -4.51 2.73
N SER A 62 3.97 -5.63 3.39
CA SER A 62 3.36 -6.92 3.06
C SER A 62 1.92 -7.03 3.55
N LYS A 63 1.64 -6.49 4.74
CA LYS A 63 0.29 -6.49 5.33
C LYS A 63 -0.65 -5.58 4.52
N ALA A 64 -0.21 -4.37 4.18
CA ALA A 64 -0.95 -3.44 3.33
C ALA A 64 -1.21 -4.03 1.94
N TYR A 65 -0.21 -4.69 1.33
CA TYR A 65 -0.40 -5.40 0.06
C TYR A 65 -1.47 -6.49 0.15
N ASN A 66 -1.48 -7.29 1.23
CA ASN A 66 -2.49 -8.33 1.43
C ASN A 66 -3.90 -7.77 1.64
N LEU A 67 -4.02 -6.62 2.33
CA LEU A 67 -5.31 -5.93 2.49
C LEU A 67 -5.83 -5.43 1.14
N LEU A 68 -4.97 -4.82 0.34
CA LEU A 68 -5.31 -4.40 -1.03
C LEU A 68 -5.73 -5.58 -1.90
N ALA A 69 -4.99 -6.69 -1.84
CA ALA A 69 -5.31 -7.88 -2.62
C ALA A 69 -6.65 -8.50 -2.21
N LYS A 70 -7.02 -8.44 -0.92
CA LYS A 70 -8.33 -8.90 -0.44
C LYS A 70 -9.47 -8.00 -0.92
N GLU A 71 -9.30 -6.69 -0.81
CA GLU A 71 -10.34 -5.72 -1.18
C GLU A 71 -10.57 -5.66 -2.69
N ALA A 72 -9.50 -5.79 -3.49
CA ALA A 72 -9.59 -5.77 -4.95
C ALA A 72 -10.06 -7.11 -5.57
N ALA A 73 -10.19 -8.17 -4.77
CA ALA A 73 -10.67 -9.48 -5.21
C ALA A 73 -12.19 -9.65 -5.06
N ILE A 74 -12.90 -8.59 -4.65
CA ILE A 74 -14.36 -8.48 -4.63
C ILE A 74 -14.82 -7.82 -5.93
#